data_AF-A0A652K175-F1
#
_entry.id   AF-A0A652K175-F1
#
_cell.length_a   1.000
_cell.length_b   1.000
_cell.length_c   1.000
_cell.angle_alpha   90.00
_cell.angle_beta   90.00
_cell.angle_gamma   90.00
#
_symmetry.space_group_name_H-M   'P 1'
#
loop_
_entity.id
_entity.type
_entity.pdbx_description
1 polymer ?
#
loop_
_entity_poly.entity_id
_entity_poly.type
_entity_poly.pdbx_seq_one_letter_code
_entity_poly.pdbx_strand_id
1 'polypeptide(L)'
;MTVSLCKHSHIVLPPHGSIFRPSDCTRCGLSYNAIQEELQLQKEALIHGASKTGTCPDCQQERTLLRFQPPEQPWDPFDYEPPVSFLCLPCYNTAAVAYNESIAGLLGSV
;
A
#
# COMPACT_ATOMS: atom_id res chain seq x y z
N MET A 1 22.62 3.82 -6.32
CA MET A 1 21.17 4.11 -6.26
C MET A 1 21.02 5.39 -5.45
N THR A 2 20.81 6.53 -6.11
CA THR A 2 20.64 7.83 -5.47
C THR A 2 19.21 7.89 -4.94
N VAL A 3 19.03 7.61 -3.65
CA VAL A 3 17.74 7.73 -2.97
C VAL A 3 17.37 9.21 -2.94
N SER A 4 16.32 9.62 -3.65
CA SER A 4 15.83 11.00 -3.66
C SER A 4 14.41 11.08 -3.11
N LEU A 5 14.22 10.54 -1.91
CA LEU A 5 13.20 11.07 -1.01
C LEU A 5 13.60 12.49 -0.64
N CYS A 6 13.19 13.43 -1.47
CA CYS A 6 13.13 14.84 -1.12
C CYS A 6 12.38 14.96 0.22
N LYS A 7 13.13 15.14 1.32
CA LYS A 7 12.56 15.48 2.64
C LYS A 7 12.20 16.96 2.74
N HIS A 8 12.25 17.68 1.63
CA HIS A 8 11.98 19.11 1.58
C HIS A 8 10.49 19.37 1.42
N SER A 9 10.04 20.52 1.87
CA SER A 9 8.64 20.89 1.85
C SER A 9 8.19 21.23 0.43
N HIS A 10 7.04 20.68 0.05
CA HIS A 10 6.23 21.17 -1.05
C HIS A 10 5.28 22.21 -0.51
N ILE A 11 5.32 23.42 -1.05
CA ILE A 11 4.44 24.49 -0.59
C ILE A 11 3.04 24.24 -1.14
N VAL A 12 2.07 24.25 -0.24
CA VAL A 12 0.64 24.12 -0.54
C VAL A 12 -0.05 25.44 -0.15
N LEU A 13 0.29 26.51 -0.87
CA LEU A 13 -0.28 27.85 -0.67
C LEU A 13 -0.64 28.48 -2.02
N PRO A 14 -1.81 29.10 -2.17
CA PRO A 14 -2.12 29.89 -3.36
C PRO A 14 -1.21 31.14 -3.43
N PRO A 15 -0.80 31.62 -4.62
CA PRO A 15 -1.26 31.26 -5.97
C PRO A 15 -0.51 30.09 -6.66
N HIS A 16 0.52 29.52 -6.02
CA HIS A 16 1.42 28.54 -6.65
C HIS A 16 1.31 27.09 -6.12
N GLY A 17 0.37 26.81 -5.23
CA GLY A 17 0.05 25.45 -4.79
C GLY A 17 -1.38 25.33 -4.28
N SER A 18 -2.11 24.33 -4.76
CA SER A 18 -3.39 23.89 -4.16
C SER A 18 -3.17 22.56 -3.43
N ILE A 19 -4.09 22.17 -2.54
CA ILE A 19 -4.03 20.84 -1.90
C ILE A 19 -4.02 19.68 -2.92
N PHE A 20 -4.49 19.93 -4.15
CA PHE A 20 -4.51 18.96 -5.25
C PHE A 20 -3.30 19.09 -6.18
N ARG A 21 -2.59 20.21 -6.12
CA ARG A 21 -1.41 20.49 -6.95
C ARG A 21 -0.36 21.19 -6.11
N PRO A 22 0.44 20.42 -5.35
CA PRO A 22 1.57 20.97 -4.62
C PRO A 22 2.57 21.60 -5.59
N SER A 23 3.27 22.63 -5.13
CA SER A 23 4.39 23.21 -5.87
C SER A 23 5.58 22.25 -5.95
N ASP A 24 6.50 22.53 -6.88
CA ASP A 24 7.77 21.81 -6.97
C ASP A 24 8.62 22.06 -5.71
N CYS A 25 9.48 21.08 -5.39
CA CYS A 25 10.40 21.16 -4.26
C CYS A 25 11.28 22.42 -4.38
N THR A 26 11.16 23.33 -3.41
CA THR A 26 11.88 24.62 -3.41
C THR A 26 13.39 24.49 -3.37
N ARG A 27 13.93 23.34 -2.93
CA ARG A 27 15.37 23.11 -2.77
C ARG A 27 15.98 22.20 -3.82
N CYS A 28 15.20 21.26 -4.33
CA CYS A 28 15.67 20.18 -5.17
C CYS A 28 15.06 20.21 -6.59
N GLY A 29 14.05 21.06 -6.82
CA GLY A 29 13.42 21.24 -8.13
C GLY A 29 12.62 20.03 -8.62
N LEU A 30 12.52 18.97 -7.81
CA LEU A 30 11.70 17.81 -8.13
C LEU A 30 10.23 18.14 -8.04
N SER A 31 9.47 17.72 -9.05
CA SER A 31 8.02 17.83 -9.03
C SER A 31 7.42 16.83 -8.04
N TYR A 32 6.25 17.19 -7.52
CA TYR A 32 5.51 16.31 -6.61
C TYR A 32 5.24 14.93 -7.25
N ASN A 33 4.90 14.89 -8.53
CA ASN A 33 4.63 13.64 -9.26
C ASN A 33 5.86 12.72 -9.32
N ALA A 34 7.05 13.27 -9.55
CA ALA A 34 8.29 12.48 -9.59
C ALA A 34 8.59 11.83 -8.24
N ILE A 35 8.31 12.53 -7.14
CA ILE A 35 8.50 11.99 -5.78
C ILE A 35 7.45 10.91 -5.48
N GLN A 36 6.21 11.08 -5.92
CA GLN A 36 5.18 10.04 -5.78
C GLN A 36 5.54 8.77 -6.56
N GLU A 37 6.10 8.91 -7.76
CA GLU A 37 6.58 7.78 -8.55
C GLU A 37 7.73 7.04 -7.84
N GLU A 38 8.71 7.77 -7.30
CA GLU A 38 9.80 7.15 -6.54
C GLU A 38 9.29 6.45 -5.27
N LEU A 39 8.32 7.06 -4.56
CA LEU A 39 7.69 6.46 -3.38
C LEU A 39 6.99 5.14 -3.74
N GLN A 40 6.31 5.09 -4.88
CA GLN A 40 5.64 3.89 -5.37
C GLN A 40 6.65 2.78 -5.70
N LEU A 41 7.76 3.11 -6.37
CA LEU A 41 8.85 2.15 -6.66
C LEU A 41 9.47 1.59 -5.37
N GLN A 42 9.68 2.43 -4.35
CA GLN A 42 10.20 1.97 -3.06
C GLN A 42 9.20 1.06 -2.34
N LYS A 43 7.92 1.38 -2.39
CA LYS A 43 6.85 0.52 -1.85
C LYS A 43 6.85 -0.84 -2.53
N GLU A 44 6.95 -0.88 -3.86
CA GLU A 44 7.05 -2.12 -4.62
C GLU A 44 8.30 -2.93 -4.25
N ALA A 45 9.46 -2.26 -4.11
CA ALA A 45 10.68 -2.91 -3.66
C ALA A 45 10.56 -3.53 -2.26
N LEU A 46 9.83 -2.88 -1.33
CA LEU A 46 9.55 -3.43 -0.01
C LEU A 46 8.63 -4.66 -0.09
N ILE A 47 7.60 -4.61 -0.92
CA ILE A 47 6.69 -5.75 -1.12
C ILE A 47 7.46 -6.95 -1.70
N HIS A 48 8.30 -6.72 -2.71
CA HIS A 48 9.16 -7.75 -3.29
C HIS A 48 10.19 -8.27 -2.29
N GLY A 49 10.82 -7.39 -1.52
CA GLY A 49 11.80 -7.76 -0.49
C GLY A 49 11.20 -8.58 0.66
N ALA A 50 9.92 -8.33 1.00
CA ALA A 50 9.18 -9.11 2.00
C ALA A 50 8.52 -10.37 1.44
N SER A 51 8.58 -10.58 0.12
CA SER A 51 8.00 -11.75 -0.53
C SER A 51 8.92 -12.97 -0.36
N LYS A 52 8.32 -14.16 -0.34
CA LYS A 52 9.06 -15.43 -0.26
C LYS A 52 8.59 -16.40 -1.33
N THR A 53 9.49 -17.20 -1.89
CA THR A 53 9.12 -18.29 -2.79
C THR A 53 8.63 -19.49 -1.98
N GLY A 54 7.53 -20.12 -2.39
CA GLY A 54 7.04 -21.35 -1.76
C GLY A 54 5.70 -21.82 -2.32
N THR A 55 5.19 -22.90 -1.76
CA THR A 55 3.89 -23.47 -2.14
C THR A 55 2.77 -22.66 -1.52
N CYS A 56 1.86 -22.14 -2.35
CA CYS A 56 0.69 -21.41 -1.87
C CYS A 56 -0.28 -22.38 -1.15
N PRO A 57 -0.79 -22.04 0.05
CA PRO A 57 -1.69 -22.92 0.79
C PRO A 57 -3.03 -23.14 0.07
N ASP A 58 -3.52 -22.15 -0.68
CA ASP A 58 -4.85 -22.21 -1.29
C ASP A 58 -4.86 -22.96 -2.63
N CYS A 59 -3.89 -22.66 -3.51
CA CYS A 59 -3.84 -23.25 -4.85
C CYS A 59 -2.79 -24.36 -4.99
N GLN A 60 -1.98 -24.61 -3.96
CA GLN A 60 -0.94 -25.64 -3.92
C GLN A 60 0.13 -25.54 -5.02
N GLN A 61 0.27 -24.37 -5.64
CA GLN A 61 1.29 -24.10 -6.65
C GLN A 61 2.50 -23.39 -6.05
N GLU A 62 3.69 -23.74 -6.52
CA GLU A 62 4.91 -23.02 -6.21
C GLU A 62 4.92 -21.65 -6.89
N ARG A 63 4.88 -20.59 -6.09
CA ARG A 63 4.84 -19.20 -6.57
C ARG A 63 5.56 -18.28 -5.59
N THR A 64 5.70 -17.02 -5.97
CA THR A 64 6.03 -15.96 -5.02
C THR A 64 4.81 -15.71 -4.12
N LEU A 65 5.02 -15.85 -2.81
CA LEU A 65 4.05 -15.63 -1.77
C LEU A 65 4.22 -14.23 -1.20
N LEU A 66 3.12 -13.50 -1.16
CA LEU A 66 2.98 -12.17 -0.60
C LEU A 66 2.31 -12.26 0.77
N ARG A 67 2.76 -11.41 1.70
CA ARG A 67 2.11 -11.26 3.01
C ARG A 67 0.75 -10.59 2.82
N PHE A 68 -0.31 -11.28 3.21
CA PHE A 68 -1.66 -10.74 3.29
C PHE A 68 -2.01 -10.52 4.76
N GLN A 69 -2.39 -9.29 5.10
CA GLN A 69 -2.95 -8.93 6.40
C GLN A 69 -4.10 -7.96 6.12
N PRO A 70 -5.34 -8.28 6.53
CA PRO A 70 -6.45 -7.34 6.44
C PRO A 70 -6.12 -6.04 7.17
N PRO A 71 -6.57 -4.88 6.67
CA PRO A 71 -6.39 -3.62 7.37
C PRO A 71 -7.14 -3.64 8.71
N GLU A 72 -6.50 -3.12 9.75
CA GLU A 72 -7.13 -2.87 11.05
C GLU A 72 -8.35 -1.96 10.86
N GLN A 73 -9.47 -2.35 11.48
CA GLN A 73 -10.70 -1.60 11.44
C GLN A 73 -10.85 -0.72 12.68
N PRO A 74 -11.51 0.44 12.58
CA PRO A 74 -11.74 1.32 13.73
C PRO A 74 -12.54 0.69 14.87
N TRP A 75 -13.29 -0.38 14.57
CA TRP A 75 -14.10 -1.14 15.53
C TRP A 75 -13.42 -2.42 16.02
N ASP A 76 -12.19 -2.69 15.60
CA ASP A 76 -11.42 -3.79 16.16
C ASP A 76 -11.04 -3.49 17.62
N PRO A 77 -10.99 -4.52 18.50
CA PRO A 77 -10.47 -4.35 19.85
C PRO A 77 -9.04 -3.81 19.85
N PHE A 78 -8.66 -3.04 20.88
CA PHE A 78 -7.34 -2.41 20.96
C PHE A 78 -6.15 -3.40 20.86
N ASP A 79 -6.32 -4.62 21.37
CA ASP A 79 -5.29 -5.67 21.34
C ASP A 79 -5.55 -6.74 20.25
N TYR A 80 -6.41 -6.45 19.27
CA TYR A 80 -6.69 -7.37 18.18
C TYR A 80 -5.67 -7.21 17.06
N GLU A 81 -4.88 -8.25 16.80
CA GLU A 81 -4.02 -8.32 15.63
C GLU A 81 -4.67 -9.23 14.56
N PRO A 82 -4.99 -8.69 13.36
CA PRO A 82 -5.56 -9.49 12.28
C PRO A 82 -4.62 -10.63 11.85
N PRO A 83 -5.16 -11.82 11.50
CA PRO A 83 -4.34 -12.95 11.12
C PRO A 83 -3.53 -12.65 9.85
N VAL A 84 -2.26 -13.04 9.89
CA VAL A 84 -1.33 -12.90 8.77
C VAL A 84 -1.27 -14.20 7.98
N SER A 85 -1.49 -14.14 6.66
CA SER A 85 -1.33 -15.27 5.74
C SER A 85 -0.33 -14.96 4.63
N PHE A 86 0.16 -16.00 3.96
CA PHE A 86 1.06 -15.88 2.81
C PHE A 86 0.41 -16.50 1.58
N LEU A 87 0.05 -15.66 0.61
CA LEU A 87 -0.74 -16.05 -0.55
C LEU A 87 0.00 -15.71 -1.84
N CYS A 88 -0.21 -16.51 -2.89
CA CYS A 88 0.23 -16.08 -4.22
C CYS A 88 -0.62 -14.93 -4.74
N LEU A 89 -0.11 -14.16 -5.72
CA LEU A 89 -0.79 -12.96 -6.22
C LEU A 89 -2.27 -13.17 -6.66
N PRO A 90 -2.64 -14.25 -7.38
CA PRO A 90 -4.05 -14.50 -7.69
C PRO A 90 -4.92 -14.72 -6.44
N CYS A 91 -4.48 -15.58 -5.51
CA CYS A 91 -5.21 -15.87 -4.27
C CYS A 91 -5.28 -14.65 -3.35
N TYR A 92 -4.22 -13.82 -3.33
CA TYR A 92 -4.20 -12.54 -2.65
C TYR A 92 -5.35 -11.64 -3.14
N ASN A 93 -5.50 -11.51 -4.46
CA ASN A 93 -6.56 -10.67 -5.04
C ASN A 93 -7.94 -11.22 -4.71
N THR A 94 -8.14 -12.54 -4.79
CA THR A 94 -9.41 -13.18 -4.41
C THR A 94 -9.73 -12.95 -2.94
N ALA A 95 -8.75 -13.12 -2.05
CA ALA A 95 -8.93 -12.87 -0.61
C ALA A 95 -9.25 -11.40 -0.32
N ALA A 96 -8.60 -10.46 -1.02
CA ALA A 96 -8.87 -9.03 -0.87
C ALA A 96 -10.29 -8.66 -1.32
N VAL A 97 -10.78 -9.23 -2.43
CA VAL A 97 -12.17 -9.02 -2.89
C VAL A 97 -13.15 -9.58 -1.88
N ALA A 98 -12.96 -10.83 -1.43
CA ALA A 98 -13.83 -11.46 -0.44
C ALA A 98 -13.87 -10.67 0.88
N TYR A 99 -12.74 -10.12 1.32
CA TYR A 99 -12.69 -9.23 2.48
C TYR A 99 -13.47 -7.94 2.24
N ASN A 100 -13.26 -7.25 1.12
CA ASN A 100 -13.99 -6.01 0.83
C ASN A 100 -15.51 -6.24 0.75
N GLU A 101 -15.94 -7.37 0.18
CA GLU A 101 -17.35 -7.77 0.13
C GLU A 101 -17.92 -8.04 1.53
N SER A 102 -17.16 -8.67 2.43
CA SER A 102 -17.62 -8.91 3.80
C SER A 102 -17.78 -7.61 4.58
N ILE A 103 -16.85 -6.66 4.43
CA ILE A 103 -16.96 -5.32 5.03
C ILE A 103 -18.15 -4.55 4.45
N ALA A 104 -18.34 -4.59 3.13
CA ALA A 104 -19.48 -3.94 2.48
C ALA A 104 -20.82 -4.51 2.97
N GLY A 105 -20.90 -5.84 3.18
CA GLY A 105 -22.06 -6.50 3.77
C GLY A 105 -22.37 -6.03 5.19
N LEU A 106 -21.34 -5.89 6.04
CA LEU A 106 -21.49 -5.37 7.41
C LEU A 106 -22.00 -3.93 7.45
N LEU A 107 -21.49 -3.08 6.55
CA LEU A 107 -21.87 -1.66 6.48
C LEU A 107 -23.25 -1.45 5.83
N GLY A 108 -23.65 -2.32 4.90
CA GLY A 108 -24.94 -2.25 4.20
C GLY A 108 -26.13 -2.83 4.97
N SER A 109 -25.90 -3.50 6.09
CA SER A 109 -26.94 -4.08 6.95
C SER A 109 -27.45 -3.17 8.08
N VAL A 110 -27.15 -1.86 8.01
CA VAL A 110 -27.63 -0.83 8.96
C VAL A 110 -28.77 -0.01 8.35
#